data_AF-A0A2K1EB53-F1
#
_entry.id   AF-A0A2K1EB53-F1
#
_cell.length_a   1.000
_cell.length_b   1.000
_cell.length_c   1.000
_cell.angle_alpha   90.00
_cell.angle_beta   90.00
_cell.angle_gamma   90.00
#
_symmetry.space_group_name_H-M   'P 1'
#
loop_
_entity.id
_entity.type
_entity.pdbx_description
1 polymer ?
#
loop_
_entity_poly.entity_id
_entity_poly.type
_entity_poly.pdbx_seq_one_letter_code
_entity_poly.pdbx_strand_id
1 'polypeptide(L)'
;MNVALLLVIAAAMFATIVLAYQTVEAERAQRRQVERTVEVLEELRQINSAALSGETGQRGYLITLDRRYLAPYQMAREQLEPSLDRVRVLLGDDATARQVELIDQIDALARAKFDEMAESVELLENGRLLDARRATLTDEGVEAMERLVRAIAEMEDIESRILAERAAEAARSEARVLPLLGALFVLLIIAMLAGARLVGRAARAEAEASQAAAVSEARDRADLLARELNHRVKNLFAVILAIVQMSARDKPEAKEVTDSIAQRIRALLTAHEVSQGELERPVASLRALVETSLAPYRSSKHPAEIEGPDVMLPAKRVTPLGLVLHELTTNAVKYGAWKNRGTVHVSWTEDEGMLTLTWRESGADLEELPERKGFGSLLMTSAARQFGGTFERNFTKDGLQVSIVLPVTD
;
A
#
# COMPACT_ATOMS: atom_id res chain seq x y z
N MET A 1 6.05 12.32 -7.67
CA MET A 1 7.00 12.08 -6.57
C MET A 1 6.95 13.29 -5.64
N ASN A 2 6.51 13.12 -4.38
CA ASN A 2 6.18 14.25 -3.51
C ASN A 2 7.45 15.02 -3.12
N VAL A 3 7.56 16.28 -3.55
CA VAL A 3 8.65 17.22 -3.20
C VAL A 3 8.87 17.30 -1.68
N ALA A 4 7.78 17.15 -0.90
CA ALA A 4 7.83 17.09 0.55
C ALA A 4 8.70 15.92 1.10
N LEU A 5 8.68 14.74 0.47
CA LEU A 5 9.46 13.59 0.92
C LEU A 5 10.96 13.82 0.69
N LEU A 6 11.32 14.38 -0.47
CA LEU A 6 12.70 14.73 -0.79
C LEU A 6 13.25 15.80 0.16
N LEU A 7 12.44 16.81 0.49
CA LEU A 7 12.82 17.84 1.46
C LEU A 7 13.04 17.27 2.86
N VAL A 8 12.20 16.33 3.32
CA VAL A 8 12.39 15.67 4.62
C VAL A 8 13.68 14.85 4.65
N ILE A 9 13.97 14.10 3.58
CA ILE A 9 15.21 13.31 3.48
C ILE A 9 16.44 14.23 3.43
N ALA A 10 16.38 15.32 2.66
CA ALA A 10 17.47 16.27 2.55
C ALA A 10 17.73 17.00 3.89
N ALA A 11 16.68 17.40 4.60
CA ALA A 11 16.80 18.00 5.93
C ALA A 11 17.38 17.02 6.96
N ALA A 12 16.96 15.76 6.92
CA ALA A 12 17.49 14.68 7.76
C ALA A 12 19.00 14.44 7.50
N MET A 13 19.41 14.38 6.24
CA MET A 13 20.82 14.23 5.85
C MET A 13 21.66 15.46 6.23
N PHE A 14 21.10 16.66 6.08
CA PHE A 14 21.81 17.87 6.50
C PHE A 14 22.01 17.90 8.02
N ALA A 15 20.98 17.55 8.79
CA ALA A 15 21.06 17.46 10.24
C ALA A 15 22.10 16.44 10.71
N THR A 16 22.26 15.29 10.04
CA THR A 16 23.32 14.33 10.39
C THR A 16 24.70 14.82 10.07
N ILE A 17 24.88 15.47 8.92
CA ILE A 17 26.19 16.01 8.55
C ILE A 17 26.60 17.07 9.58
N VAL A 18 25.68 17.95 9.98
CA VAL A 18 25.93 18.96 11.01
C VAL A 18 26.24 18.31 12.35
N LEU A 19 25.47 17.31 12.78
CA LEU A 19 25.71 16.59 14.03
C LEU A 19 27.07 15.87 14.02
N ALA A 20 27.39 15.17 12.93
CA ALA A 20 28.67 14.47 12.75
C ALA A 20 29.85 15.45 12.77
N TYR A 21 29.71 16.60 12.11
CA TYR A 21 30.73 17.64 12.11
C TYR A 21 30.98 18.19 13.52
N GLN A 22 29.91 18.54 14.25
CA GLN A 22 30.00 19.01 15.63
C GLN A 22 30.62 17.98 16.56
N THR A 23 30.30 16.69 16.40
CA THR A 23 30.91 15.62 17.22
C THR A 23 32.39 15.47 16.95
N VAL A 24 32.84 15.55 15.69
CA VAL A 24 34.25 15.40 15.32
C VAL A 24 35.08 16.58 15.80
N GLU A 25 34.56 17.80 15.72
CA GLU A 25 35.26 18.98 16.26
C GLU A 25 35.39 18.92 17.78
N ALA A 26 34.31 18.56 18.49
CA ALA A 26 34.33 18.39 19.94
C ALA A 26 35.34 17.31 20.37
N GLU A 27 35.38 16.18 19.66
CA GLU A 27 36.31 15.08 19.93
C GLU A 27 37.77 15.51 19.73
N ARG A 28 38.08 16.29 18.68
CA ARG A 28 39.45 16.78 18.44
C ARG A 28 39.94 17.76 19.49
N ALA A 29 39.06 18.60 20.02
CA ALA A 29 39.41 19.51 21.12
C ALA A 29 39.64 18.72 22.41
N GLN A 30 38.76 17.75 22.69
CA GLN A 30 38.85 16.90 23.87
C GLN A 30 40.11 16.02 23.88
N ARG A 31 40.49 15.42 22.75
CA ARG A 31 41.72 14.62 22.63
C ARG A 31 42.98 15.42 22.96
N ARG A 32 43.10 16.64 22.43
CA ARG A 32 44.24 17.53 22.72
C ARG A 32 44.34 17.88 24.21
N GLN A 33 43.21 18.07 24.88
CA GLN A 33 43.19 18.37 26.31
C GLN A 33 43.55 17.14 27.16
N VAL A 34 43.11 15.94 26.76
CA VAL A 34 43.50 14.67 27.39
C VAL A 34 45.00 14.43 27.25
N GLU A 35 45.56 14.63 26.05
CA GLU A 35 47.00 14.54 25.80
C GLU A 35 47.78 15.48 26.73
N ARG A 36 47.36 16.76 26.84
CA ARG A 36 47.96 17.73 27.77
C ARG A 36 47.95 17.26 29.22
N THR A 37 46.81 16.79 29.75
CA THR A 37 46.71 16.32 31.14
C THR A 37 47.59 15.09 31.40
N VAL A 38 47.69 14.16 30.44
CA VAL A 38 48.58 13.01 30.56
C VAL A 38 50.05 13.44 30.59
N GLU A 39 50.44 14.40 29.76
CA GLU A 39 51.79 14.96 29.75
C GLU A 39 52.12 15.69 31.07
N VAL A 40 51.18 16.46 31.65
CA VAL A 40 51.37 17.09 32.97
C VAL A 40 51.62 16.04 34.05
N LEU A 41 50.82 14.97 34.08
CA LEU A 41 51.01 13.85 35.02
C LEU A 41 52.33 13.11 34.83
N GLU A 42 52.87 13.08 33.62
CA GLU A 42 54.20 12.50 33.35
C GLU A 42 55.31 13.40 33.90
N GLU A 43 55.24 14.70 33.67
CA GLU A 43 56.23 15.66 34.18
C GLU A 43 56.21 15.76 35.71
N LEU A 44 55.04 15.73 36.36
CA LEU A 44 54.94 15.68 37.82
C LEU A 44 55.61 14.43 38.41
N ARG A 45 55.45 13.28 37.75
CA ARG A 45 56.15 12.04 38.12
C ARG A 45 57.65 12.15 37.89
N GLN A 46 58.10 12.82 36.83
CA GLN A 46 59.53 13.10 36.59
C GLN A 46 60.11 14.00 37.68
N ILE A 47 59.42 15.06 38.09
CA ILE A 47 59.84 15.95 39.19
C ILE A 47 59.96 15.18 40.51
N ASN A 48 58.97 14.36 40.84
CA ASN A 48 58.99 13.55 42.06
C ASN A 48 60.15 12.54 42.04
N SER A 49 60.33 11.85 40.90
CA SER A 49 61.43 10.90 40.70
C SER A 49 62.79 11.60 40.78
N ALA A 50 62.94 12.80 40.21
CA ALA A 50 64.15 13.59 40.27
C ALA A 50 64.45 13.99 41.73
N ALA A 51 63.48 14.49 42.49
CA ALA A 51 63.66 14.84 43.89
C ALA A 51 64.13 13.64 44.74
N LEU A 52 63.49 12.48 44.60
CA LEU A 52 63.86 11.25 45.31
C LEU A 52 65.23 10.69 44.89
N SER A 53 65.53 10.69 43.59
CA SER A 53 66.82 10.23 43.06
C SER A 53 67.96 11.17 43.46
N GLY A 54 67.69 12.46 43.50
CA GLY A 54 68.61 13.49 43.95
C GLY A 54 69.00 13.30 45.41
N GLU A 55 68.02 13.15 46.28
CA GLU A 55 68.23 12.88 47.71
C GLU A 55 68.96 11.55 47.93
N THR A 56 68.59 10.50 47.17
CA THR A 56 69.24 9.20 47.26
C THR A 56 70.73 9.28 46.84
N GLY A 57 71.03 9.98 45.75
CA GLY A 57 72.41 10.19 45.27
C GLY A 57 73.25 11.01 46.24
N GLN A 58 72.69 12.11 46.75
CA GLN A 58 73.33 12.95 47.77
C GLN A 58 73.65 12.14 49.04
N ARG A 59 72.67 11.40 49.60
CA ARG A 59 72.88 10.55 50.78
C ARG A 59 73.92 9.46 50.52
N GLY A 60 73.87 8.83 49.34
CA GLY A 60 74.86 7.83 48.92
C GLY A 60 76.29 8.39 48.93
N TYR A 61 76.48 9.62 48.43
CA TYR A 61 77.76 10.30 48.46
C TYR A 61 78.19 10.68 49.89
N LEU A 62 77.28 11.22 50.70
CA LEU A 62 77.55 11.58 52.11
C LEU A 62 77.99 10.38 52.96
N ILE A 63 77.43 9.20 52.68
CA ILE A 63 77.75 7.96 53.42
C ILE A 63 79.05 7.33 52.93
N THR A 64 79.25 7.27 51.62
CA THR A 64 80.35 6.48 51.02
C THR A 64 81.58 7.29 50.67
N LEU A 65 81.45 8.61 50.53
CA LEU A 65 82.44 9.54 50.00
C LEU A 65 82.88 9.23 48.56
N ASP A 66 82.17 8.36 47.86
CA ASP A 66 82.47 7.96 46.47
C ASP A 66 81.64 8.79 45.49
N ARG A 67 82.34 9.61 44.69
CA ARG A 67 81.72 10.51 43.70
C ARG A 67 80.83 9.80 42.68
N ARG A 68 80.98 8.49 42.48
CA ARG A 68 80.10 7.73 41.59
C ARG A 68 78.63 7.78 42.04
N TYR A 69 78.38 7.95 43.34
CA TYR A 69 77.02 8.10 43.88
C TYR A 69 76.39 9.47 43.62
N LEU A 70 77.13 10.46 43.11
CA LEU A 70 76.59 11.76 42.70
C LEU A 70 75.90 11.72 41.33
N ALA A 71 76.10 10.68 40.52
CA ALA A 71 75.52 10.64 39.18
C ALA A 71 73.98 10.77 39.17
N PRO A 72 73.21 10.07 40.03
CA PRO A 72 71.76 10.29 40.14
C PRO A 72 71.37 11.71 40.55
N TYR A 73 72.17 12.36 41.41
CA TYR A 73 71.93 13.75 41.83
C TYR A 73 72.14 14.73 40.69
N GLN A 74 73.22 14.57 39.93
CA GLN A 74 73.52 15.43 38.78
C GLN A 74 72.44 15.31 37.71
N MET A 75 72.04 14.08 37.36
CA MET A 75 70.97 13.82 36.41
C MET A 75 69.63 14.42 36.87
N ALA A 76 69.29 14.24 38.15
CA ALA A 76 68.06 14.79 38.72
C ALA A 76 68.05 16.33 38.66
N ARG A 77 69.18 16.97 38.94
CA ARG A 77 69.32 18.43 38.89
C ARG A 77 69.16 18.98 37.47
N GLU A 78 69.71 18.28 36.48
CA GLU A 78 69.58 18.65 35.05
C GLU A 78 68.15 18.48 34.51
N GLN A 79 67.37 17.55 35.08
CA GLN A 79 65.99 17.26 34.65
C GLN A 79 64.93 18.14 35.32
N LEU A 80 65.19 18.62 36.54
CA LEU A 80 64.20 19.32 37.35
C LEU A 80 63.64 20.58 36.66
N GLU A 81 64.53 21.48 36.23
CA GLU A 81 64.15 22.77 35.67
C GLU A 81 63.38 22.62 34.33
N PRO A 82 63.83 21.79 33.37
CA PRO A 82 63.05 21.48 32.18
C PRO A 82 61.65 20.92 32.47
N SER A 83 61.50 20.04 33.46
CA SER A 83 60.19 19.47 33.79
C SER A 83 59.24 20.49 34.42
N LEU A 84 59.74 21.36 35.32
CA LEU A 84 58.94 22.44 35.91
C LEU A 84 58.46 23.43 34.84
N ASP A 85 59.34 23.80 33.91
CA ASP A 85 58.99 24.67 32.79
C ASP A 85 57.97 24.02 31.85
N ARG A 86 58.12 22.71 31.57
CA ARG A 86 57.13 21.97 30.77
C ARG A 86 55.76 21.93 31.43
N VAL A 87 55.67 21.68 32.74
CA VAL A 87 54.37 21.73 33.45
C VAL A 87 53.73 23.11 33.32
N ARG A 88 54.48 24.21 33.51
CA ARG A 88 53.96 25.58 33.35
C ARG A 88 53.43 25.85 31.95
N VAL A 89 54.16 25.43 30.91
CA VAL A 89 53.73 25.58 29.52
C VAL A 89 52.49 24.75 29.23
N LEU A 90 52.41 23.51 29.73
CA LEU A 90 51.29 22.60 29.51
C LEU A 90 50.02 23.05 30.21
N LEU A 91 50.12 23.66 31.40
CA LEU A 91 49.00 24.27 32.12
C LEU A 91 48.43 25.46 31.33
N GLY A 92 49.30 26.37 30.85
CA GLY A 92 48.91 27.50 30.02
C GLY A 92 47.85 28.42 30.67
N ASP A 93 47.07 29.12 29.84
CA ASP A 93 46.09 30.11 30.30
C ASP A 93 44.81 29.51 30.93
N ASP A 94 44.58 28.21 30.74
CA ASP A 94 43.39 27.49 31.23
C ASP A 94 43.55 26.96 32.67
N ALA A 95 44.70 27.21 33.30
CA ALA A 95 45.02 26.71 34.63
C ALA A 95 44.14 27.32 35.72
N THR A 96 43.66 26.49 36.65
CA THR A 96 42.94 26.97 37.83
C THR A 96 43.90 27.68 38.79
N ALA A 97 43.37 28.59 39.60
CA ALA A 97 44.15 29.29 40.62
C ALA A 97 44.90 28.33 41.57
N ARG A 98 44.29 27.17 41.89
CA ARG A 98 44.93 26.14 42.73
C ARG A 98 46.08 25.43 42.01
N GLN A 99 45.95 25.13 40.72
CA GLN A 99 47.03 24.53 39.93
C GLN A 99 48.23 25.47 39.83
N VAL A 100 47.99 26.78 39.62
CA VAL A 100 49.05 27.80 39.61
C VAL A 100 49.74 27.89 40.98
N GLU A 101 48.97 27.93 42.06
CA GLU A 101 49.52 27.94 43.41
C GLU A 101 50.38 26.68 43.70
N LEU A 102 49.90 25.50 43.30
CA LEU A 102 50.61 24.24 43.51
C LEU A 102 51.90 24.16 42.69
N ILE A 103 51.89 24.56 41.41
CA ILE A 103 53.13 24.52 40.61
C ILE A 103 54.18 25.51 41.14
N ASP A 104 53.78 26.68 41.63
CA ASP A 104 54.70 27.63 42.25
C ASP A 104 55.23 27.12 43.61
N GLN A 105 54.40 26.42 44.39
CA GLN A 105 54.85 25.72 45.61
C GLN A 105 55.83 24.60 45.28
N ILE A 106 55.53 23.77 44.28
CA ILE A 106 56.40 22.67 43.82
C ILE A 106 57.74 23.23 43.34
N ASP A 107 57.75 24.30 42.52
CA ASP A 107 58.96 24.96 42.05
C ASP A 107 59.81 25.50 43.21
N ALA A 108 59.20 26.25 44.13
CA ALA A 108 59.91 26.81 45.29
C ALA A 108 60.48 25.73 46.20
N LEU A 109 59.70 24.68 46.52
CA LEU A 109 60.13 23.59 47.40
C LEU A 109 61.20 22.73 46.73
N ALA A 110 61.06 22.43 45.44
CA ALA A 110 62.05 21.64 44.72
C ALA A 110 63.38 22.39 44.58
N ARG A 111 63.36 23.68 44.21
CA ARG A 111 64.58 24.50 44.14
C ARG A 111 65.28 24.59 45.50
N ALA A 112 64.53 24.91 46.55
CA ALA A 112 65.07 24.95 47.91
C ALA A 112 65.70 23.61 48.31
N LYS A 113 65.08 22.47 47.96
CA LYS A 113 65.62 21.15 48.24
C LYS A 113 66.91 20.87 47.47
N PHE A 114 66.98 21.23 46.19
CA PHE A 114 68.18 21.03 45.39
C PHE A 114 69.33 21.96 45.79
N ASP A 115 69.03 23.17 46.27
CA ASP A 115 70.00 24.10 46.83
C ASP A 115 70.58 23.57 48.15
N GLU A 116 69.75 23.05 49.06
CA GLU A 116 70.17 22.37 50.29
C GLU A 116 71.10 21.19 49.98
N MET A 117 70.72 20.36 48.99
CA MET A 117 71.54 19.25 48.54
C MET A 117 72.88 19.75 47.95
N ALA A 118 72.88 20.83 47.16
CA ALA A 118 74.09 21.38 46.57
C ALA A 118 75.06 21.88 47.64
N GLU A 119 74.57 22.59 48.66
CA GLU A 119 75.37 23.08 49.78
C GLU A 119 76.05 21.92 50.52
N SER A 120 75.30 20.84 50.81
CA SER A 120 75.86 19.67 51.49
C SER A 120 76.94 18.95 50.66
N VAL A 121 76.78 18.89 49.34
CA VAL A 121 77.75 18.28 48.42
C VAL A 121 79.01 19.15 48.36
N GLU A 122 78.87 20.48 48.24
CA GLU A 122 79.99 21.42 48.21
C GLU A 122 80.79 21.40 49.52
N LEU A 123 80.12 21.36 50.68
CA LEU A 123 80.78 21.22 51.98
C LEU A 123 81.59 19.92 52.06
N LEU A 124 81.07 18.82 51.50
CA LEU A 124 81.76 17.54 51.47
C LEU A 124 82.97 17.56 50.53
N GLU A 125 82.83 18.16 49.35
CA GLU A 125 83.93 18.33 48.38
C GLU A 125 85.07 19.19 48.93
N ASN A 126 84.75 20.19 49.76
CA ASN A 126 85.71 21.03 50.48
C ASN A 126 86.28 20.37 51.75
N GLY A 127 86.01 19.08 51.99
CA GLY A 127 86.54 18.31 53.13
C GLY A 127 85.86 18.61 54.47
N ARG A 128 84.77 19.39 54.50
CA ARG A 128 84.04 19.80 55.72
C ARG A 128 82.93 18.80 56.07
N LEU A 129 83.31 17.54 56.30
CA LEU A 129 82.38 16.42 56.54
C LEU A 129 81.37 16.68 57.68
N LEU A 130 81.83 17.24 58.80
CA LEU A 130 80.96 17.50 59.96
C LEU A 130 79.92 18.59 59.70
N ASP A 131 80.27 19.58 58.88
CA ASP A 131 79.36 20.67 58.53
C ASP A 131 78.33 20.19 57.48
N ALA A 132 78.77 19.41 56.49
CA ALA A 132 77.88 18.75 55.53
C ALA A 132 76.85 17.86 56.24
N ARG A 133 77.29 17.06 57.23
CA ARG A 133 76.39 16.19 58.00
C ARG A 133 75.41 16.97 58.89
N ARG A 134 75.81 18.12 59.44
CA ARG A 134 74.90 18.98 60.22
C ARG A 134 73.84 19.63 59.32
N ALA A 135 74.22 20.09 58.13
CA ALA A 135 73.30 20.68 57.16
C ALA A 135 72.20 19.68 56.74
N THR A 136 72.56 18.40 56.54
CA THR A 136 71.59 17.34 56.16
C THR A 136 70.75 16.81 57.34
N LEU A 137 71.19 16.98 58.60
CA LEU A 137 70.48 16.52 59.79
C LEU A 137 69.44 17.53 60.31
N THR A 138 69.06 18.52 59.50
CA THR A 138 68.02 19.48 59.84
C THR A 138 66.63 18.86 59.60
N ASP A 139 65.69 19.07 60.53
CA ASP A 139 64.29 18.65 60.33
C ASP A 139 63.62 19.42 59.16
N GLU A 140 64.17 20.58 58.80
CA GLU A 140 63.72 21.43 57.70
C GLU A 140 63.78 20.72 56.33
N GLY A 141 64.85 19.95 56.07
CA GLY A 141 65.01 19.24 54.81
C GLY A 141 64.00 18.08 54.63
N VAL A 142 63.62 17.42 55.73
CA VAL A 142 62.58 16.37 55.72
C VAL A 142 61.21 17.00 55.53
N GLU A 143 60.91 18.07 56.27
CA GLU A 143 59.63 18.76 56.16
C GLU A 143 59.41 19.38 54.77
N ALA A 144 60.46 19.96 54.17
CA ALA A 144 60.41 20.49 52.81
C ALA A 144 60.11 19.39 51.78
N MET A 145 60.74 18.22 51.92
CA MET A 145 60.49 17.07 51.04
C MET A 145 59.06 16.53 51.21
N GLU A 146 58.55 16.42 52.44
CA GLU A 146 57.15 16.02 52.68
C GLU A 146 56.15 17.02 52.11
N ARG A 147 56.44 18.33 52.18
CA ARG A 147 55.61 19.36 51.56
C ARG A 147 55.65 19.27 50.03
N LEU A 148 56.83 19.02 49.45
CA LEU A 148 56.99 18.84 47.99
C LEU A 148 56.17 17.65 47.51
N VAL A 149 56.35 16.48 48.13
CA VAL A 149 55.62 15.26 47.77
C VAL A 149 54.10 15.46 47.94
N ARG A 150 53.66 16.14 48.99
CA ARG A 150 52.23 16.47 49.18
C ARG A 150 51.69 17.40 48.10
N ALA A 151 52.43 18.45 47.74
CA ALA A 151 52.02 19.38 46.70
C ALA A 151 51.93 18.69 45.33
N ILE A 152 52.90 17.82 45.00
CA ILE A 152 52.86 16.99 43.79
C ILE A 152 51.65 16.05 43.81
N ALA A 153 51.43 15.32 44.91
CA ALA A 153 50.31 14.40 45.02
C ALA A 153 48.94 15.10 44.92
N GLU A 154 48.81 16.31 45.47
CA GLU A 154 47.60 17.12 45.32
C GLU A 154 47.39 17.55 43.87
N MET A 155 48.46 18.00 43.19
CA MET A 155 48.40 18.35 41.78
C MET A 155 48.03 17.14 40.90
N GLU A 156 48.62 15.96 41.18
CA GLU A 156 48.29 14.71 40.50
C GLU A 156 46.83 14.29 40.71
N ASP A 157 46.26 14.49 41.91
CA ASP A 157 44.84 14.20 42.19
C ASP A 157 43.91 15.14 41.39
N ILE A 158 44.26 16.43 41.30
CA ILE A 158 43.51 17.41 40.49
C ILE A 158 43.50 16.99 39.02
N GLU A 159 44.67 16.72 38.43
CA GLU A 159 44.79 16.32 37.03
C GLU A 159 44.09 14.97 36.75
N SER A 160 44.23 14.00 37.66
CA SER A 160 43.57 12.69 37.53
C SER A 160 42.05 12.82 37.58
N ARG A 161 41.51 13.72 38.42
CA ARG A 161 40.07 13.99 38.49
C ARG A 161 39.56 14.66 37.22
N ILE A 162 40.27 15.67 36.71
CA ILE A 162 39.96 16.33 35.44
C ILE A 162 39.91 15.28 34.32
N LEU A 163 40.92 14.42 34.24
CA LEU A 163 40.97 13.35 33.23
C LEU A 163 39.77 12.39 33.33
N ALA A 164 39.42 11.95 34.53
CA ALA A 164 38.30 11.04 34.77
C ALA A 164 36.94 11.68 34.41
N GLU A 165 36.73 12.94 34.77
CA GLU A 165 35.51 13.67 34.42
C GLU A 165 35.37 13.82 32.90
N ARG A 166 36.46 14.16 32.22
CA ARG A 166 36.48 14.27 30.74
C ARG A 166 36.25 12.93 30.07
N ALA A 167 36.85 11.85 30.54
CA ALA A 167 36.61 10.51 30.01
C ALA A 167 35.12 10.11 30.14
N ALA A 168 34.49 10.43 31.28
CA ALA A 168 33.07 10.20 31.49
C ALA A 168 32.15 11.09 30.63
N GLU A 169 32.56 12.33 30.32
CA GLU A 169 31.87 13.20 29.37
C GLU A 169 31.96 12.68 27.94
N ALA A 170 33.15 12.24 27.50
CA ALA A 170 33.35 11.61 26.19
C ALA A 170 32.42 10.40 26.02
N ALA A 171 32.46 9.45 26.97
CA ALA A 171 31.63 8.25 26.92
C ALA A 171 30.13 8.56 26.88
N ARG A 172 29.68 9.59 27.63
CA ARG A 172 28.28 10.06 27.60
C ARG A 172 27.89 10.77 26.30
N SER A 173 28.84 11.40 25.62
CA SER A 173 28.62 12.02 24.32
C SER A 173 28.49 10.94 23.23
N GLU A 174 29.38 9.96 23.23
CA GLU A 174 29.39 8.83 22.31
C GLU A 174 28.10 8.00 22.43
N ALA A 175 27.68 7.71 23.66
CA ALA A 175 26.43 6.99 23.94
C ALA A 175 25.16 7.73 23.47
N ARG A 176 25.20 9.06 23.28
CA ARG A 176 24.08 9.86 22.76
C ARG A 176 24.00 9.87 21.24
N VAL A 177 25.12 9.72 20.53
CA VAL A 177 25.17 9.80 19.07
C VAL A 177 24.55 8.57 18.41
N LEU A 178 24.89 7.37 18.88
CA LEU A 178 24.41 6.11 18.30
C LEU A 178 22.88 5.96 18.27
N PRO A 179 22.12 6.26 19.36
CA PRO A 179 20.66 6.19 19.31
C PRO A 179 20.03 7.26 18.41
N LEU A 180 20.64 8.44 18.26
CA LEU A 180 20.16 9.48 17.33
C LEU A 180 20.32 9.03 15.88
N LEU A 181 21.45 8.43 15.53
CA LEU A 181 21.67 7.83 14.21
C LEU A 181 20.70 6.67 13.95
N GLY A 182 20.48 5.81 14.94
CA GLY A 182 19.49 4.73 14.87
C GLY A 182 18.07 5.24 14.65
N ALA A 183 17.64 6.26 15.41
CA ALA A 183 16.32 6.87 15.27
C ALA A 183 16.11 7.47 13.86
N LEU A 184 17.13 8.13 13.32
CA LEU A 184 17.07 8.65 11.96
C LEU A 184 17.00 7.55 10.91
N PHE A 185 17.78 6.49 11.06
CA PHE A 185 17.74 5.35 10.14
C PHE A 185 16.35 4.72 10.10
N VAL A 186 15.71 4.55 11.27
CA VAL A 186 14.32 4.09 11.37
C VAL A 186 13.37 5.07 10.68
N LEU A 187 13.54 6.38 10.87
CA LEU A 187 12.70 7.40 10.24
C LEU A 187 12.83 7.39 8.70
N LEU A 188 14.03 7.18 8.17
CA LEU A 188 14.27 7.02 6.73
C LEU A 188 13.60 5.76 6.17
N ILE A 189 13.66 4.63 6.90
CA ILE A 189 12.95 3.41 6.50
C ILE A 189 11.43 3.65 6.47
N ILE A 190 10.87 4.30 7.50
CA ILE A 190 9.45 4.63 7.56
C ILE A 190 9.05 5.53 6.39
N ALA A 191 9.84 6.58 6.10
CA ALA A 191 9.61 7.48 4.98
C ALA A 191 9.66 6.75 3.62
N MET A 192 10.61 5.84 3.44
CA MET A 192 10.74 5.03 2.23
C MET A 192 9.55 4.07 2.05
N LEU A 193 9.14 3.38 3.11
CA LEU A 193 7.97 2.49 3.10
C LEU A 193 6.67 3.25 2.84
N ALA A 194 6.50 4.44 3.45
CA ALA A 194 5.36 5.30 3.19
C ALA A 194 5.34 5.79 1.73
N GLY A 195 6.49 6.21 1.20
CA GLY A 195 6.65 6.58 -0.20
C GLY A 195 6.27 5.43 -1.15
N ALA A 196 6.78 4.22 -0.91
CA ALA A 196 6.46 3.03 -1.70
C ALA A 196 4.96 2.70 -1.66
N ARG A 197 4.31 2.80 -0.49
CA ARG A 197 2.87 2.58 -0.37
C ARG A 197 2.03 3.63 -1.10
N LEU A 198 2.42 4.90 -1.06
CA LEU A 198 1.71 5.97 -1.76
C LEU A 198 1.80 5.79 -3.28
N VAL A 199 2.99 5.48 -3.81
CA VAL A 199 3.18 5.19 -5.23
C VAL A 199 2.41 3.94 -5.66
N GLY A 200 2.45 2.88 -4.85
CA GLY A 200 1.68 1.66 -5.12
C GLY A 200 0.16 1.88 -5.14
N ARG A 201 -0.38 2.74 -4.27
CA ARG A 201 -1.80 3.11 -4.30
C ARG A 201 -2.18 3.90 -5.54
N ALA A 202 -1.35 4.86 -5.94
CA ALA A 202 -1.59 5.66 -7.14
C ALA A 202 -1.62 4.79 -8.41
N ALA A 203 -0.64 3.89 -8.56
CA ALA A 203 -0.56 2.98 -9.71
C ALA A 203 -1.77 2.01 -9.79
N ARG A 204 -2.24 1.51 -8.64
CA ARG A 204 -3.44 0.64 -8.60
C ARG A 204 -4.71 1.38 -9.00
N ALA A 205 -4.91 2.60 -8.50
CA ALA A 205 -6.08 3.41 -8.85
C ALA A 205 -6.13 3.72 -10.35
N GLU A 206 -4.97 4.00 -10.97
CA GLU A 206 -4.87 4.24 -12.41
C GLU A 206 -5.17 2.97 -13.22
N ALA A 207 -4.66 1.82 -12.80
CA ALA A 207 -4.93 0.53 -13.44
C ALA A 207 -6.43 0.15 -13.37
N GLU A 208 -7.06 0.31 -12.20
CA GLU A 208 -8.49 0.05 -12.00
C GLU A 208 -9.35 1.00 -12.87
N ALA A 209 -8.99 2.28 -12.94
CA ALA A 209 -9.69 3.25 -13.78
C ALA A 209 -9.59 2.90 -15.28
N SER A 210 -8.40 2.51 -15.76
CA SER A 210 -8.21 2.09 -17.15
C SER A 210 -8.99 0.82 -17.46
N GLN A 211 -9.03 -0.15 -16.54
CA GLN A 211 -9.77 -1.39 -16.75
C GLN A 211 -11.28 -1.15 -16.74
N ALA A 212 -11.79 -0.30 -15.84
CA ALA A 212 -13.19 0.11 -15.83
C ALA A 212 -13.60 0.82 -17.13
N ALA A 213 -12.76 1.72 -17.63
CA ALA A 213 -12.99 2.40 -18.91
C ALA A 213 -13.04 1.40 -20.08
N ALA A 214 -12.11 0.44 -20.14
CA ALA A 214 -12.08 -0.59 -21.18
C ALA A 214 -13.32 -1.50 -21.15
N VAL A 215 -13.79 -1.88 -19.96
CA VAL A 215 -15.03 -2.67 -19.80
C VAL A 215 -16.26 -1.88 -20.24
N SER A 216 -16.34 -0.59 -19.89
CA SER A 216 -17.43 0.28 -20.34
C SER A 216 -17.46 0.41 -21.86
N GLU A 217 -16.30 0.66 -22.49
CA GLU A 217 -16.20 0.77 -23.95
C GLU A 217 -16.57 -0.54 -24.67
N ALA A 218 -16.16 -1.68 -24.11
CA ALA A 218 -16.55 -2.98 -24.63
C ALA A 218 -18.06 -3.23 -24.54
N ARG A 219 -18.69 -2.82 -23.43
CA ARG A 219 -20.15 -2.90 -23.24
C ARG A 219 -20.90 -2.01 -24.24
N ASP A 220 -20.49 -0.76 -24.40
CA ASP A 220 -21.10 0.17 -25.35
C ASP A 220 -21.02 -0.35 -26.80
N ARG A 221 -19.87 -0.94 -27.17
CA ARG A 221 -19.70 -1.60 -28.48
C ARG A 221 -20.63 -2.81 -28.65
N ALA A 222 -20.77 -3.65 -27.63
CA ALA A 222 -21.66 -4.80 -27.68
C ALA A 222 -23.12 -4.36 -27.87
N ASP A 223 -23.56 -3.31 -27.16
CA ASP A 223 -24.91 -2.77 -27.29
C ASP A 223 -25.18 -2.18 -28.67
N LEU A 224 -24.20 -1.46 -29.26
CA LEU A 224 -24.31 -0.95 -30.62
C LEU A 224 -24.41 -2.09 -31.65
N LEU A 225 -23.60 -3.14 -31.50
CA LEU A 225 -23.66 -4.31 -32.38
C LEU A 225 -25.00 -5.05 -32.26
N ALA A 226 -25.52 -5.20 -31.05
CA ALA A 226 -26.83 -5.83 -30.82
C ALA A 226 -27.97 -5.07 -31.54
N ARG A 227 -27.97 -3.73 -31.46
CA ARG A 227 -28.95 -2.88 -32.18
C ARG A 227 -28.83 -3.03 -33.70
N GLU A 228 -27.62 -3.04 -34.24
CA GLU A 228 -27.38 -3.20 -35.67
C GLU A 228 -27.81 -4.59 -36.16
N LEU A 229 -27.52 -5.65 -35.40
CA LEU A 229 -27.98 -7.01 -35.71
C LEU A 229 -29.50 -7.08 -35.75
N ASN A 230 -30.19 -6.50 -34.77
CA ASN A 230 -31.65 -6.46 -34.75
C ASN A 230 -32.23 -5.72 -35.97
N HIS A 231 -31.63 -4.59 -36.36
CA HIS A 231 -32.03 -3.88 -37.59
C HIS A 231 -31.83 -4.75 -38.84
N ARG A 232 -30.72 -5.47 -38.94
CA ARG A 232 -30.46 -6.39 -40.07
C ARG A 232 -31.43 -7.55 -40.14
N VAL A 233 -31.82 -8.12 -38.99
CA VAL A 233 -32.83 -9.17 -38.96
C VAL A 233 -34.17 -8.66 -39.49
N LYS A 234 -34.61 -7.45 -39.08
CA LYS A 234 -35.83 -6.83 -39.63
C LYS A 234 -35.76 -6.66 -41.15
N ASN A 235 -34.61 -6.20 -41.67
CA ASN A 235 -34.39 -6.07 -43.11
C ASN A 235 -34.49 -7.42 -43.84
N LEU A 236 -33.90 -8.48 -43.28
CA LEU A 236 -33.96 -9.82 -43.86
C LEU A 236 -35.41 -10.32 -43.95
N PHE A 237 -36.21 -10.11 -42.90
CA PHE A 237 -37.63 -10.45 -42.91
C PHE A 237 -38.41 -9.70 -43.98
N ALA A 238 -38.14 -8.40 -44.18
CA ALA A 238 -38.76 -7.61 -45.24
C ALA A 238 -38.43 -8.16 -46.64
N VAL A 239 -37.18 -8.57 -46.87
CA VAL A 239 -36.74 -9.18 -48.13
C VAL A 239 -37.44 -10.52 -48.38
N ILE A 240 -37.50 -11.39 -47.37
CA ILE A 240 -38.18 -12.69 -47.48
C ILE A 240 -39.67 -12.46 -47.81
N LEU A 241 -40.33 -11.52 -47.13
CA LEU A 241 -41.72 -11.19 -47.38
C LEU A 241 -41.96 -10.71 -48.82
N ALA A 242 -41.06 -9.86 -49.34
CA ALA A 242 -41.12 -9.40 -50.73
C ALA A 242 -40.97 -10.54 -51.74
N ILE A 243 -40.02 -11.46 -51.53
CA ILE A 243 -39.81 -12.63 -52.40
C ILE A 243 -41.06 -13.51 -52.44
N VAL A 244 -41.67 -13.77 -51.27
CA VAL A 244 -42.89 -14.57 -51.17
C VAL A 244 -44.05 -13.91 -51.92
N GLN A 245 -44.25 -12.61 -51.73
CA GLN A 245 -45.34 -11.88 -52.41
C GLN A 245 -45.11 -11.77 -53.92
N MET A 246 -43.88 -11.54 -54.38
CA MET A 246 -43.54 -11.51 -55.81
C MET A 246 -43.78 -12.86 -56.48
N SER A 247 -43.53 -13.97 -55.79
CA SER A 247 -43.66 -15.33 -56.35
C SER A 247 -45.10 -15.72 -56.71
N ALA A 248 -46.10 -15.00 -56.19
CA ALA A 248 -47.52 -15.24 -56.49
C ALA A 248 -48.17 -14.16 -57.36
N ARG A 249 -47.42 -13.12 -57.78
CA ARG A 249 -47.95 -11.97 -58.53
C ARG A 249 -48.72 -12.38 -59.80
N ASP A 250 -48.22 -13.39 -60.51
CA ASP A 250 -48.77 -13.86 -61.79
C ASP A 250 -49.47 -15.23 -61.69
N LYS A 251 -49.75 -15.71 -60.46
CA LYS A 251 -50.34 -17.03 -60.20
C LYS A 251 -51.53 -16.89 -59.25
N PRO A 252 -52.75 -16.61 -59.76
CA PRO A 252 -53.96 -16.45 -58.94
C PRO A 252 -54.24 -17.67 -58.05
N GLU A 253 -53.95 -18.86 -58.57
CA GLU A 253 -54.10 -20.15 -57.88
C GLU A 253 -53.18 -20.31 -56.65
N ALA A 254 -52.04 -19.61 -56.64
CA ALA A 254 -51.06 -19.69 -55.55
C ALA A 254 -51.23 -18.58 -54.49
N LYS A 255 -52.13 -17.62 -54.73
CA LYS A 255 -52.29 -16.40 -53.92
C LYS A 255 -52.69 -16.71 -52.48
N GLU A 256 -53.63 -17.63 -52.28
CA GLU A 256 -54.10 -17.99 -50.93
C GLU A 256 -52.97 -18.61 -50.09
N VAL A 257 -52.14 -19.46 -50.70
CA VAL A 257 -51.00 -20.12 -50.03
C VAL A 257 -49.89 -19.11 -49.71
N THR A 258 -49.59 -18.18 -50.63
CA THR A 258 -48.56 -17.16 -50.41
C THR A 258 -48.99 -16.10 -49.39
N ASP A 259 -50.26 -15.70 -49.39
CA ASP A 259 -50.80 -14.82 -48.34
C ASP A 259 -50.69 -15.49 -46.96
N SER A 260 -50.97 -16.80 -46.87
CA SER A 260 -50.77 -17.57 -45.63
C SER A 260 -49.30 -17.63 -45.19
N ILE A 261 -48.36 -17.83 -46.12
CA ILE A 261 -46.91 -17.82 -45.81
C ILE A 261 -46.46 -16.42 -45.37
N ALA A 262 -46.89 -15.37 -46.06
CA ALA A 262 -46.59 -13.98 -45.74
C ALA A 262 -47.09 -13.59 -44.34
N GLN A 263 -48.29 -14.03 -43.97
CA GLN A 263 -48.85 -13.83 -42.63
C GLN A 263 -47.99 -14.49 -41.54
N ARG A 264 -47.53 -15.73 -41.76
CA ARG A 264 -46.65 -16.45 -40.82
C ARG A 264 -45.28 -15.80 -40.65
N ILE A 265 -44.69 -15.30 -41.74
CA ILE A 265 -43.41 -14.59 -41.68
C ILE A 265 -43.54 -13.32 -40.83
N ARG A 266 -44.66 -12.58 -40.94
CA ARG A 266 -44.93 -11.41 -40.10
C ARG A 266 -45.10 -11.80 -38.63
N ALA A 267 -45.79 -12.90 -38.34
CA ALA A 267 -45.92 -13.41 -36.98
C ALA A 267 -44.56 -13.79 -36.36
N LEU A 268 -43.67 -14.39 -37.15
CA LEU A 268 -42.31 -14.71 -36.72
C LEU A 268 -41.48 -13.45 -36.42
N LEU A 269 -41.60 -12.42 -37.27
CA LEU A 269 -40.96 -11.12 -37.04
C LEU A 269 -41.44 -10.47 -35.74
N THR A 270 -42.74 -10.44 -35.50
CA THR A 270 -43.33 -9.89 -34.27
C THR A 270 -42.86 -10.63 -33.03
N ALA A 271 -42.85 -11.97 -33.06
CA ALA A 271 -42.35 -12.75 -31.94
C ALA A 271 -40.84 -12.53 -31.71
N HIS A 272 -40.07 -12.34 -32.78
CA HIS A 272 -38.66 -11.98 -32.67
C HIS A 272 -38.47 -10.60 -32.03
N GLU A 273 -39.24 -9.58 -32.43
CA GLU A 273 -39.17 -8.23 -31.84
C GLU A 273 -39.51 -8.23 -30.34
N VAL A 274 -40.56 -8.96 -29.95
CA VAL A 274 -40.98 -9.12 -28.56
C VAL A 274 -39.93 -9.86 -27.73
N SER A 275 -39.12 -10.74 -28.34
CA SER A 275 -38.07 -11.50 -27.66
C SER A 275 -36.76 -10.73 -27.40
N GLN A 276 -36.55 -9.58 -28.05
CA GLN A 276 -35.29 -8.82 -28.01
C GLN A 276 -35.27 -7.70 -26.94
N GLY A 277 -36.30 -7.60 -26.09
CA GLY A 277 -36.52 -6.48 -25.18
C GLY A 277 -35.53 -6.34 -24.02
N GLU A 278 -34.89 -7.42 -23.56
CA GLU A 278 -33.98 -7.37 -22.39
C GLU A 278 -32.71 -8.21 -22.62
N LEU A 279 -31.56 -7.53 -22.59
CA LEU A 279 -30.23 -8.07 -22.90
C LEU A 279 -29.70 -9.10 -21.86
N GLU A 280 -30.22 -9.09 -20.63
CA GLU A 280 -29.67 -9.92 -19.55
C GLU A 280 -30.37 -11.29 -19.42
N ARG A 281 -31.62 -11.41 -19.86
CA ARG A 281 -32.35 -12.67 -20.08
C ARG A 281 -33.41 -12.43 -21.15
N PRO A 282 -33.41 -13.12 -22.31
CA PRO A 282 -34.40 -12.90 -23.33
C PRO A 282 -35.71 -13.59 -22.91
N VAL A 283 -36.41 -12.96 -21.99
CA VAL A 283 -37.77 -13.31 -21.56
C VAL A 283 -38.74 -12.29 -22.15
N ALA A 284 -39.93 -12.73 -22.53
CA ALA A 284 -40.97 -11.83 -23.03
C ALA A 284 -42.30 -12.08 -22.33
N SER A 285 -43.05 -10.99 -22.13
CA SER A 285 -44.38 -11.06 -21.52
C SER A 285 -45.34 -11.81 -22.44
N LEU A 286 -45.98 -12.85 -21.89
CA LEU A 286 -47.04 -13.59 -22.57
C LEU A 286 -48.21 -12.66 -22.93
N ARG A 287 -48.58 -11.75 -22.03
CA ARG A 287 -49.63 -10.77 -22.28
C ARG A 287 -49.32 -9.92 -23.51
N ALA A 288 -48.10 -9.38 -23.59
CA ALA A 288 -47.66 -8.59 -24.74
C ALA A 288 -47.71 -9.41 -26.04
N LEU A 289 -47.31 -10.69 -26.00
CA LEU A 289 -47.40 -11.59 -27.16
C LEU A 289 -48.85 -11.80 -27.63
N VAL A 290 -49.78 -12.07 -26.70
CA VAL A 290 -51.20 -12.27 -27.00
C VAL A 290 -51.83 -10.99 -27.55
N GLU A 291 -51.60 -9.86 -26.90
CA GLU A 291 -52.11 -8.56 -27.33
C GLU A 291 -51.61 -8.19 -28.73
N THR A 292 -50.31 -8.36 -28.98
CA THR A 292 -49.72 -8.05 -30.29
C THR A 292 -50.22 -9.00 -31.38
N SER A 293 -50.49 -10.27 -31.04
CA SER A 293 -51.02 -11.25 -32.00
C SER A 293 -52.46 -10.93 -32.42
N LEU A 294 -53.28 -10.42 -31.50
CA LEU A 294 -54.69 -10.08 -31.73
C LEU A 294 -54.88 -8.68 -32.33
N ALA A 295 -53.95 -7.75 -32.07
CA ALA A 295 -54.03 -6.34 -32.46
C ALA A 295 -54.43 -6.07 -33.93
N PRO A 296 -53.98 -6.83 -34.94
CA PRO A 296 -54.33 -6.55 -36.33
C PRO A 296 -55.82 -6.70 -36.67
N TYR A 297 -56.57 -7.48 -35.88
CA TYR A 297 -57.98 -7.79 -36.16
C TYR A 297 -58.93 -7.33 -35.05
N ARG A 298 -58.43 -7.16 -33.81
CA ARG A 298 -59.21 -6.73 -32.66
C ARG A 298 -59.83 -5.34 -32.91
N SER A 299 -61.14 -5.26 -32.85
CA SER A 299 -61.90 -4.02 -33.04
C SER A 299 -63.26 -4.14 -32.36
N SER A 300 -64.08 -3.08 -32.38
CA SER A 300 -65.47 -3.16 -31.91
C SER A 300 -66.33 -4.17 -32.68
N LYS A 301 -65.92 -4.58 -33.89
CA LYS A 301 -66.58 -5.62 -34.68
C LYS A 301 -66.00 -7.03 -34.44
N HIS A 302 -64.83 -7.11 -33.80
CA HIS A 302 -64.09 -8.34 -33.53
C HIS A 302 -63.62 -8.29 -32.06
N PRO A 303 -64.54 -8.43 -31.09
CA PRO A 303 -64.22 -8.28 -29.68
C PRO A 303 -63.32 -9.40 -29.18
N ALA A 304 -62.38 -9.05 -28.30
CA ALA A 304 -61.47 -9.98 -27.64
C ALA A 304 -61.30 -9.61 -26.17
N GLU A 305 -61.46 -10.59 -25.29
CA GLU A 305 -61.19 -10.51 -23.85
C GLU A 305 -59.89 -11.24 -23.53
N ILE A 306 -59.01 -10.62 -22.76
CA ILE A 306 -57.65 -11.10 -22.48
C ILE A 306 -57.40 -11.05 -20.97
N GLU A 307 -57.36 -12.22 -20.34
CA GLU A 307 -57.26 -12.35 -18.88
C GLU A 307 -56.13 -13.29 -18.47
N GLY A 308 -55.48 -13.03 -17.33
CA GLY A 308 -54.43 -13.90 -16.81
C GLY A 308 -53.33 -13.14 -16.07
N PRO A 309 -52.52 -13.85 -15.25
CA PRO A 309 -51.42 -13.27 -14.49
C PRO A 309 -50.29 -12.77 -15.41
N ASP A 310 -49.40 -11.94 -14.88
CA ASP A 310 -48.21 -11.53 -15.63
C ASP A 310 -47.18 -12.68 -15.65
N VAL A 311 -46.88 -13.19 -16.84
CA VAL A 311 -46.02 -14.37 -17.06
C VAL A 311 -44.95 -14.01 -18.07
N MET A 312 -43.70 -14.29 -17.71
CA MET A 312 -42.54 -14.08 -18.56
C MET A 312 -42.07 -15.42 -19.13
N LEU A 313 -42.03 -15.53 -20.46
CA LEU A 313 -41.62 -16.76 -21.15
C LEU A 313 -40.23 -16.62 -21.78
N PRO A 314 -39.39 -17.66 -21.74
CA PRO A 314 -38.13 -17.68 -22.49
C PRO A 314 -38.36 -17.49 -23.99
N ALA A 315 -37.49 -16.73 -24.66
CA ALA A 315 -37.59 -16.41 -26.10
C ALA A 315 -37.77 -17.65 -27.01
N LYS A 316 -37.19 -18.79 -26.62
CA LYS A 316 -37.34 -20.07 -27.34
C LYS A 316 -38.79 -20.57 -27.41
N ARG A 317 -39.64 -20.18 -26.45
CA ARG A 317 -41.07 -20.55 -26.37
C ARG A 317 -41.98 -19.47 -26.97
N VAL A 318 -41.57 -18.20 -26.90
CA VAL A 318 -42.30 -17.04 -27.45
C VAL A 318 -42.53 -17.18 -28.95
N THR A 319 -41.50 -17.59 -29.69
CA THR A 319 -41.55 -17.69 -31.16
C THR A 319 -42.57 -18.72 -31.67
N PRO A 320 -42.53 -20.01 -31.25
CA PRO A 320 -43.53 -20.98 -31.67
C PRO A 320 -44.92 -20.70 -31.10
N LEU A 321 -45.04 -20.14 -29.88
CA LEU A 321 -46.34 -19.75 -29.32
C LEU A 321 -46.98 -18.60 -30.11
N GLY A 322 -46.19 -17.61 -30.53
CA GLY A 322 -46.65 -16.51 -31.38
C GLY A 322 -47.21 -17.01 -32.72
N LEU A 323 -46.62 -18.03 -33.32
CA LEU A 323 -47.16 -18.68 -34.52
C LEU A 323 -48.52 -19.33 -34.25
N VAL A 324 -48.68 -20.05 -33.14
CA VAL A 324 -49.96 -20.68 -32.78
C VAL A 324 -51.04 -19.62 -32.56
N LEU A 325 -50.74 -18.58 -31.78
CA LEU A 325 -51.67 -17.47 -31.52
C LEU A 325 -52.06 -16.75 -32.80
N HIS A 326 -51.13 -16.55 -33.73
CA HIS A 326 -51.43 -15.96 -35.04
C HIS A 326 -52.37 -16.85 -35.86
N GLU A 327 -52.11 -18.16 -35.95
CA GLU A 327 -52.99 -19.08 -36.68
C GLU A 327 -54.39 -19.13 -36.05
N LEU A 328 -54.50 -19.16 -34.71
CA LEU A 328 -55.80 -19.08 -34.02
C LEU A 328 -56.54 -17.77 -34.34
N THR A 329 -55.83 -16.64 -34.30
CA THR A 329 -56.36 -15.32 -34.64
C THR A 329 -56.88 -15.28 -36.07
N THR A 330 -56.11 -15.77 -37.04
CA THR A 330 -56.55 -15.80 -38.45
C THR A 330 -57.72 -16.74 -38.69
N ASN A 331 -57.78 -17.86 -37.98
CA ASN A 331 -58.89 -18.81 -38.05
C ASN A 331 -60.18 -18.20 -37.49
N ALA A 332 -60.10 -17.46 -36.38
CA ALA A 332 -61.25 -16.75 -35.82
C ALA A 332 -61.89 -15.79 -36.85
N VAL A 333 -61.07 -15.07 -37.63
CA VAL A 333 -61.56 -14.17 -38.70
C VAL A 333 -62.19 -14.95 -39.86
N LYS A 334 -61.52 -16.02 -40.34
CA LYS A 334 -61.90 -16.71 -41.58
C LYS A 334 -63.06 -17.69 -41.39
N TYR A 335 -63.10 -18.36 -40.24
CA TYR A 335 -63.94 -19.53 -40.02
C TYR A 335 -64.60 -19.56 -38.64
N GLY A 336 -64.15 -18.74 -37.69
CA GLY A 336 -64.55 -18.83 -36.29
C GLY A 336 -65.42 -17.67 -35.79
N ALA A 337 -65.31 -17.36 -34.50
CA ALA A 337 -66.17 -16.40 -33.81
C ALA A 337 -66.30 -15.05 -34.54
N TRP A 338 -65.19 -14.47 -34.98
CA TRP A 338 -65.20 -13.14 -35.58
C TRP A 338 -65.86 -13.07 -36.96
N LYS A 339 -65.93 -14.18 -37.70
CA LYS A 339 -66.73 -14.27 -38.93
C LYS A 339 -68.23 -14.10 -38.63
N ASN A 340 -68.69 -14.68 -37.52
CA ASN A 340 -70.09 -14.80 -37.15
C ASN A 340 -70.52 -13.80 -36.05
N ARG A 341 -69.76 -12.71 -35.90
CA ARG A 341 -69.98 -11.65 -34.89
C ARG A 341 -69.93 -12.14 -33.43
N GLY A 342 -69.25 -13.25 -33.20
CA GLY A 342 -68.92 -13.79 -31.89
C GLY A 342 -67.72 -13.13 -31.22
N THR A 343 -67.32 -13.66 -30.07
CA THR A 343 -66.24 -13.12 -29.23
C THR A 343 -65.12 -14.15 -29.03
N VAL A 344 -63.89 -13.65 -28.96
CA VAL A 344 -62.71 -14.45 -28.59
C VAL A 344 -62.36 -14.17 -27.14
N HIS A 345 -62.22 -15.21 -26.33
CA HIS A 345 -61.72 -15.13 -24.95
C HIS A 345 -60.39 -15.86 -24.88
N VAL A 346 -59.35 -15.14 -24.45
CA VAL A 346 -58.02 -15.71 -24.20
C VAL A 346 -57.74 -15.56 -22.72
N SER A 347 -57.61 -16.68 -22.03
CA SER A 347 -57.26 -16.71 -20.61
C SER A 347 -56.07 -17.61 -20.35
N TRP A 348 -55.29 -17.35 -19.31
CA TRP A 348 -54.25 -18.27 -18.88
C TRP A 348 -54.08 -18.29 -17.36
N THR A 349 -53.55 -19.41 -16.87
CA THR A 349 -53.15 -19.61 -15.48
C THR A 349 -51.76 -20.23 -15.44
N GLU A 350 -51.00 -19.92 -14.40
CA GLU A 350 -49.72 -20.55 -14.11
C GLU A 350 -49.84 -21.33 -12.80
N ASP A 351 -49.48 -22.62 -12.84
CA ASP A 351 -49.46 -23.50 -11.67
C ASP A 351 -48.21 -24.39 -11.71
N GLU A 352 -47.48 -24.48 -10.60
CA GLU A 352 -46.26 -25.29 -10.44
C GLU A 352 -45.26 -25.21 -11.61
N GLY A 353 -45.08 -24.03 -12.22
CA GLY A 353 -44.16 -23.83 -13.34
C GLY A 353 -44.71 -24.24 -14.71
N MET A 354 -45.99 -24.57 -14.79
CA MET A 354 -46.73 -24.91 -16.01
C MET A 354 -47.78 -23.85 -16.31
N LEU A 355 -47.69 -23.26 -17.49
CA LEU A 355 -48.66 -22.32 -18.04
C LEU A 355 -49.73 -23.09 -18.80
N THR A 356 -50.99 -22.85 -18.48
CA THR A 356 -52.15 -23.32 -19.25
C THR A 356 -52.85 -22.12 -19.89
N LEU A 357 -52.72 -21.98 -21.21
CA LEU A 357 -53.40 -20.97 -22.01
C LEU A 357 -54.64 -21.57 -22.67
N THR A 358 -55.79 -20.97 -22.42
CA THR A 358 -57.07 -21.34 -23.00
C THR A 358 -57.52 -20.28 -24.00
N TRP A 359 -57.79 -20.70 -25.23
CA TRP A 359 -58.45 -19.90 -26.25
C TRP A 359 -59.86 -20.44 -26.45
N ARG A 360 -60.87 -19.57 -26.30
CA ARG A 360 -62.27 -19.93 -26.48
C ARG A 360 -62.95 -18.95 -27.44
N GLU A 361 -63.67 -19.51 -28.39
CA GLU A 361 -64.53 -18.78 -29.32
C GLU A 361 -65.99 -19.05 -28.95
N SER A 362 -66.80 -17.99 -28.87
CA SER A 362 -68.24 -18.04 -28.60
C SER A 362 -69.02 -17.41 -29.75
N GLY A 363 -70.22 -17.95 -30.06
CA GLY A 363 -71.07 -17.42 -31.14
C GLY A 363 -70.58 -17.75 -32.56
N ALA A 364 -69.82 -18.83 -32.74
CA ALA A 364 -69.29 -19.25 -34.05
C ALA A 364 -70.27 -20.10 -34.89
N ASP A 365 -71.42 -20.53 -34.35
CA ASP A 365 -72.45 -21.39 -34.98
C ASP A 365 -71.93 -22.34 -36.06
N LEU A 366 -71.27 -23.41 -35.62
CA LEU A 366 -70.62 -24.39 -36.49
C LEU A 366 -71.64 -25.46 -36.93
N GLU A 367 -72.39 -25.20 -38.01
CA GLU A 367 -73.37 -26.17 -38.57
C GLU A 367 -72.71 -27.47 -39.08
N GLU A 368 -71.44 -27.43 -39.52
CA GLU A 368 -70.64 -28.60 -39.92
C GLU A 368 -69.29 -28.61 -39.21
N LEU A 369 -68.99 -29.71 -38.50
CA LEU A 369 -67.68 -29.94 -37.90
C LEU A 369 -66.65 -30.23 -39.01
N PRO A 370 -65.52 -29.51 -39.08
CA PRO A 370 -64.55 -29.70 -40.15
C PRO A 370 -63.89 -31.10 -40.07
N GLU A 371 -64.19 -31.98 -41.01
CA GLU A 371 -63.62 -33.35 -41.09
C GLU A 371 -62.12 -33.37 -41.48
N ARG A 372 -61.58 -32.29 -42.06
CA ARG A 372 -60.19 -32.24 -42.57
C ARG A 372 -59.21 -31.60 -41.60
N LYS A 373 -58.16 -32.35 -41.24
CA LYS A 373 -56.93 -31.80 -40.65
C LYS A 373 -56.17 -30.98 -41.69
N GLY A 374 -56.42 -29.68 -41.75
CA GLY A 374 -55.69 -28.75 -42.60
C GLY A 374 -54.24 -28.49 -42.13
N PHE A 375 -53.47 -27.75 -42.93
CA PHE A 375 -52.08 -27.38 -42.67
C PHE A 375 -51.89 -26.67 -41.31
N GLY A 376 -52.85 -25.84 -40.88
CA GLY A 376 -52.81 -25.15 -39.59
C GLY A 376 -52.77 -26.09 -38.39
N SER A 377 -53.48 -27.22 -38.43
CA SER A 377 -53.46 -28.20 -37.34
C SER A 377 -52.12 -28.90 -37.21
N LEU A 378 -51.45 -29.21 -38.33
CA LEU A 378 -50.10 -29.81 -38.34
C LEU A 378 -49.04 -28.84 -37.79
N LEU A 379 -49.15 -27.55 -38.13
CA LEU A 379 -48.28 -26.50 -37.60
C LEU A 379 -48.43 -26.35 -36.09
N MET A 380 -49.65 -26.32 -35.57
CA MET A 380 -49.90 -26.17 -34.13
C MET A 380 -49.31 -27.34 -33.33
N THR A 381 -49.44 -28.57 -33.84
CA THR A 381 -48.81 -29.75 -33.22
C THR A 381 -47.28 -29.69 -33.28
N SER A 382 -46.69 -29.18 -34.38
CA SER A 382 -45.24 -29.01 -34.49
C SER A 382 -44.72 -27.91 -33.55
N ALA A 383 -45.42 -26.78 -33.47
CA ALA A 383 -45.10 -25.68 -32.55
C ALA A 383 -45.17 -26.14 -31.10
N ALA A 384 -46.16 -26.97 -30.74
CA ALA A 384 -46.28 -27.55 -29.39
C ALA A 384 -45.05 -28.34 -28.94
N ARG A 385 -44.46 -29.11 -29.86
CA ARG A 385 -43.19 -29.81 -29.58
C ARG A 385 -42.03 -28.84 -29.37
N GLN A 386 -42.00 -27.71 -30.07
CA GLN A 386 -40.90 -26.73 -29.97
C GLN A 386 -40.92 -25.94 -28.66
N PHE A 387 -42.10 -25.62 -28.11
CA PHE A 387 -42.20 -25.02 -26.78
C PHE A 387 -42.25 -26.04 -25.62
N GLY A 388 -42.13 -27.35 -25.92
CA GLY A 388 -42.09 -28.42 -24.92
C GLY A 388 -43.43 -28.67 -24.23
N GLY A 389 -44.53 -28.45 -24.93
CA GLY A 389 -45.89 -28.46 -24.38
C GLY A 389 -46.88 -29.35 -25.12
N THR A 390 -48.13 -29.31 -24.69
CA THR A 390 -49.26 -29.98 -25.34
C THR A 390 -50.22 -28.96 -25.94
N PHE A 391 -50.92 -29.39 -26.99
CA PHE A 391 -51.94 -28.60 -27.67
C PHE A 391 -53.15 -29.49 -27.88
N GLU A 392 -54.27 -29.12 -27.27
CA GLU A 392 -55.54 -29.81 -27.39
C GLU A 392 -56.59 -28.89 -28.01
N ARG A 393 -57.38 -29.45 -28.91
CA ARG A 393 -58.40 -28.72 -29.67
C ARG A 393 -59.73 -29.45 -29.59
N ASN A 394 -60.76 -28.73 -29.19
CA ASN A 394 -62.12 -29.24 -29.10
C ASN A 394 -63.10 -28.30 -29.81
N PHE A 395 -63.94 -28.84 -30.68
CA PHE A 395 -65.02 -28.09 -31.32
C PHE A 395 -66.32 -28.32 -30.55
N THR A 396 -66.94 -27.24 -30.12
CA THR A 396 -68.23 -27.24 -29.43
C THR A 396 -69.29 -26.63 -30.33
N LYS A 397 -70.58 -26.81 -30.01
CA LYS A 397 -71.68 -26.15 -30.73
C LYS A 397 -71.60 -24.61 -30.69
N ASP A 398 -70.96 -24.07 -29.65
CA ASP A 398 -70.79 -22.63 -29.41
C ASP A 398 -69.56 -22.06 -30.16
N GLY A 399 -68.58 -22.91 -30.48
CA GLY A 399 -67.36 -22.51 -31.18
C GLY A 399 -66.15 -23.38 -30.85
N LEU A 400 -64.96 -22.82 -31.04
CA LEU A 400 -63.67 -23.49 -30.85
C LEU A 400 -63.14 -23.29 -29.42
N GLN A 401 -62.71 -24.38 -28.77
CA GLN A 401 -61.91 -24.32 -27.55
C GLN A 401 -60.54 -24.97 -27.78
N VAL A 402 -59.48 -24.29 -27.37
CA VAL A 402 -58.10 -24.75 -27.46
C VAL A 402 -57.44 -24.60 -26.09
N SER A 403 -56.72 -25.62 -25.67
CA SER A 403 -55.88 -25.62 -24.47
C SER A 403 -54.43 -25.86 -24.85
N ILE A 404 -53.55 -24.97 -24.41
CA ILE A 404 -52.11 -25.05 -24.63
C ILE A 404 -51.44 -25.12 -23.27
N VAL A 405 -50.70 -26.20 -23.02
CA VAL A 405 -49.94 -26.36 -21.77
C VAL A 405 -48.46 -26.33 -22.09
N LEU A 406 -47.70 -25.46 -21.43
CA LEU A 406 -46.26 -25.34 -21.64
C LEU A 406 -45.53 -24.92 -20.35
N PRO A 407 -44.27 -25.34 -20.15
CA PRO A 407 -43.48 -24.89 -19.01
C PRO A 407 -43.11 -23.40 -19.11
N VAL A 408 -43.03 -22.69 -17.97
CA VAL A 408 -42.59 -21.28 -17.91
C VAL A 408 -41.07 -21.14 -17.73
N THR A 409 -40.40 -22.14 -17.14
CA THR A 409 -38.93 -22.19 -16.96
C THR A 409 -38.30 -23.32 -17.75
N ASP A 410 -37.00 -23.23 -18.03
CA ASP A 410 -36.28 -24.19 -18.88
C ASP A 410 -36.26 -25.63 -18.37
#